data_AF-G9EPV5-F1
#
_entry.id   AF-G9EPV5-F1
#
_cell.length_a   1.000
_cell.length_b   1.000
_cell.length_c   1.000
_cell.angle_alpha   90.00
_cell.angle_beta   90.00
_cell.angle_gamma   90.00
#
_symmetry.space_group_name_H-M   'P 1'
#
loop_
_entity.id
_entity.type
_entity.pdbx_description
1 polymer ?
#
loop_
_entity_poly.entity_id
_entity_poly.type
_entity_poly.pdbx_seq_one_letter_code
_entity_poly.pdbx_strand_id
1 'polypeptide(L)' 'MDNNKILDKQKLKQNHTTAADHYKKAAEHHLEAAKNHEAGNHEKGNSHAYMAHGHSKQAKIHGSDACCHSAGIDTKK' A
#
# COMPACT_ATOMS: atom_id res chain seq x y z
N MET A 1 -24.81 -13.93 22.49
CA MET A 1 -24.87 -12.99 21.36
C MET A 1 -23.93 -13.52 20.31
N ASP A 2 -24.52 -14.01 19.25
CA ASP A 2 -23.90 -14.87 18.25
C ASP A 2 -22.76 -14.21 17.50
N ASN A 3 -21.75 -15.05 17.28
CA ASN A 3 -20.40 -14.76 16.87
C ASN A 3 -20.33 -14.45 15.37
N ASN A 4 -21.10 -13.47 14.92
CA ASN A 4 -21.18 -13.11 13.52
C ASN A 4 -20.03 -12.16 13.19
N LYS A 5 -18.84 -12.75 12.91
CA LYS A 5 -17.75 -12.15 12.13
C LYS A 5 -18.29 -11.80 10.73
N ILE A 6 -19.21 -10.85 10.67
CA ILE A 6 -19.64 -10.25 9.41
C ILE A 6 -18.42 -9.48 8.94
N LEU A 7 -17.84 -9.96 7.85
CA LEU A 7 -16.88 -9.23 7.03
C LEU A 7 -17.28 -7.76 7.03
N ASP A 8 -16.51 -6.89 7.68
CA ASP A 8 -16.81 -5.47 7.66
C ASP A 8 -16.45 -4.95 6.26
N LYS A 9 -17.45 -5.01 5.36
CA LYS A 9 -17.31 -4.64 3.95
C LYS A 9 -16.82 -3.21 3.79
N GLN A 10 -17.13 -2.33 4.76
CA GLN A 10 -16.66 -0.95 4.75
C GLN A 10 -15.16 -0.89 5.07
N LYS A 11 -14.70 -1.61 6.09
CA LYS A 11 -13.29 -1.74 6.44
C LYS A 11 -12.47 -2.40 5.32
N LEU A 12 -13.01 -3.44 4.68
CA LEU A 12 -12.38 -4.08 3.53
C LEU A 12 -12.23 -3.11 2.34
N LYS A 13 -13.31 -2.41 1.98
CA LYS A 13 -13.30 -1.37 0.95
C LYS A 13 -12.27 -0.29 1.29
N GLN A 14 -12.24 0.17 2.54
CA GLN A 14 -11.28 1.17 3.00
C GLN A 14 -9.84 0.66 2.85
N ASN A 15 -9.53 -0.54 3.31
CA ASN A 15 -8.19 -1.12 3.18
C ASN A 15 -7.75 -1.24 1.71
N HIS A 16 -8.62 -1.72 0.82
CA HIS A 16 -8.31 -1.77 -0.62
C HIS A 16 -8.13 -0.37 -1.22
N THR A 17 -8.97 0.59 -0.83
CA THR A 17 -8.86 1.98 -1.31
C THR A 17 -7.56 2.62 -0.85
N THR A 18 -7.20 2.46 0.42
CA THR A 18 -5.94 2.97 0.99
C THR A 18 -4.72 2.29 0.36
N ALA A 19 -4.79 0.98 0.12
CA ALA A 19 -3.73 0.27 -0.59
C ALA A 19 -3.53 0.82 -2.01
N ALA A 20 -4.63 1.05 -2.75
CA ALA A 20 -4.59 1.64 -4.08
C ALA A 20 -4.01 3.07 -4.08
N ASP A 21 -4.39 3.91 -3.11
CA ASP A 21 -3.84 5.26 -2.96
C ASP A 21 -2.32 5.23 -2.72
N HIS A 22 -1.85 4.34 -1.84
CA HIS A 22 -0.42 4.16 -1.63
C HIS A 22 0.30 3.66 -2.88
N TYR A 23 -0.26 2.71 -3.62
CA TYR A 23 0.34 2.28 -4.90
C TYR A 23 0.42 3.41 -5.92
N LYS A 24 -0.62 4.26 -5.99
CA LYS A 24 -0.61 5.43 -6.87
C LYS A 24 0.51 6.40 -6.51
N LYS A 25 0.65 6.75 -5.23
CA LYS A 25 1.74 7.60 -4.73
C LYS A 25 3.12 6.98 -4.94
N ALA A 26 3.24 5.67 -4.78
CA ALA A 26 4.47 4.95 -5.08
C ALA A 26 4.85 5.05 -6.56
N ALA A 27 3.88 4.87 -7.46
CA ALA A 27 4.10 5.04 -8.89
C ALA A 27 4.50 6.47 -9.25
N GLU A 28 3.83 7.48 -8.69
CA GLU A 28 4.19 8.90 -8.88
C GLU A 28 5.63 9.18 -8.43
N HIS A 29 6.03 8.70 -7.26
CA HIS A 29 7.41 8.86 -6.78
C HIS A 29 8.43 8.08 -7.63
N HIS A 30 8.09 6.89 -8.13
CA HIS A 30 8.98 6.18 -9.06
C HIS A 30 9.17 6.94 -10.38
N LEU A 31 8.11 7.58 -10.90
CA LEU A 31 8.20 8.42 -12.09
C LEU A 31 9.09 9.64 -11.85
N GLU A 32 8.92 10.33 -10.71
CA GLU A 32 9.79 11.46 -10.35
C GLU A 32 11.24 11.00 -10.11
N ALA A 33 11.45 9.82 -9.53
CA ALA A 33 12.79 9.25 -9.38
C ALA A 33 13.45 9.03 -10.74
N ALA A 34 12.72 8.44 -11.70
CA ALA A 34 13.20 8.21 -13.06
C ALA A 34 13.58 9.53 -13.75
N LYS A 35 12.73 10.56 -13.69
CA LYS A 35 13.02 11.89 -14.23
C LYS A 35 14.27 12.51 -13.61
N ASN A 36 14.43 12.41 -12.29
CA ASN A 36 15.60 12.95 -11.61
C ASN A 36 16.89 12.19 -11.97
N HIS A 37 16.82 10.86 -12.17
CA HIS A 37 17.96 10.09 -12.65
C HIS A 37 18.32 10.42 -14.10
N GLU A 38 17.34 10.63 -14.98
CA GLU A 38 17.56 11.07 -16.35
C GLU A 38 18.23 12.45 -16.41
N ALA A 39 17.83 13.37 -15.51
CA ALA A 39 18.43 14.69 -15.37
C ALA A 39 19.79 14.72 -14.62
N GLY A 40 20.32 13.56 -14.21
CA GLY A 40 21.58 13.46 -13.44
C GLY A 40 21.49 13.84 -11.96
N ASN A 41 20.29 14.12 -11.45
CA ASN A 41 20.03 14.48 -10.05
C ASN A 41 19.81 13.22 -9.18
N HIS A 42 20.85 12.39 -9.05
CA HIS A 42 20.73 11.08 -8.40
C HIS A 42 20.27 11.14 -6.94
N GLU A 43 20.64 12.16 -6.18
CA GLU A 43 20.23 12.30 -4.77
C GLU A 43 18.71 12.50 -4.62
N LYS A 44 18.12 13.32 -5.51
CA LYS A 44 16.66 13.51 -5.57
C LYS A 44 15.97 12.25 -6.09
N GLY A 45 16.57 11.60 -7.07
CA GLY A 45 16.10 10.31 -7.59
C GLY A 45 16.00 9.25 -6.49
N ASN A 46 17.07 9.09 -5.71
CA ASN A 46 17.12 8.16 -4.58
C ASN A 46 16.10 8.51 -3.49
N SER A 47 15.93 9.81 -3.19
CA SER A 47 14.94 10.27 -2.20
C SER A 47 13.52 9.89 -2.61
N HIS A 48 13.15 10.10 -3.87
CA HIS A 48 11.85 9.69 -4.40
C HIS A 48 11.70 8.16 -4.46
N ALA A 49 12.75 7.42 -4.85
CA ALA A 49 12.72 5.97 -4.84
C ALA A 49 12.49 5.41 -3.42
N TYR A 50 13.09 6.03 -2.39
CA TYR A 50 12.86 5.67 -1.00
C TYR A 50 11.41 5.93 -0.57
N MET A 51 10.84 7.09 -0.93
CA MET A 51 9.43 7.39 -0.66
C MET A 51 8.49 6.40 -1.36
N ALA A 52 8.78 6.05 -2.61
CA ALA A 52 8.00 5.07 -3.37
C ALA A 52 8.01 3.68 -2.71
N HIS A 53 9.17 3.24 -2.21
CA HIS A 53 9.29 2.00 -1.46
C HIS A 53 8.47 2.04 -0.15
N GLY A 54 8.52 3.16 0.57
CA GLY A 54 7.72 3.36 1.78
C GLY A 54 6.21 3.21 1.52
N HIS A 55 5.71 3.86 0.48
CA HIS A 55 4.31 3.73 0.06
C HIS A 55 3.97 2.31 -0.41
N SER A 56 4.84 1.65 -1.18
CA SER A 56 4.64 0.27 -1.61
C SER A 56 4.52 -0.70 -0.43
N LYS A 57 5.30 -0.47 0.64
CA LYS A 57 5.21 -1.27 1.87
C LYS A 57 3.87 -1.06 2.58
N GLN A 58 3.42 0.18 2.72
CA GLN A 58 2.10 0.47 3.32
C GLN A 58 0.95 -0.13 2.48
N ALA A 59 1.04 -0.04 1.15
CA ALA A 59 0.06 -0.65 0.26
C ALA A 59 -0.03 -2.17 0.44
N LYS A 60 1.12 -2.85 0.59
CA LYS A 60 1.17 -4.29 0.89
C LYS A 60 0.56 -4.64 2.23
N ILE A 61 0.77 -3.82 3.26
CA ILE A 61 0.17 -4.03 4.60
C ILE A 61 -1.35 -3.95 4.49
N HIS A 62 -1.88 -2.85 3.96
CA HIS A 62 -3.34 -2.69 3.80
C HIS A 62 -3.96 -3.74 2.85
N GLY A 63 -3.26 -4.12 1.78
CA GLY A 63 -3.68 -5.19 0.89
C GLY A 63 -3.71 -6.57 1.58
N SER A 64 -2.69 -6.88 2.37
CA SER A 64 -2.63 -8.11 3.17
C SER A 64 -3.72 -8.13 4.24
N ASP A 65 -3.95 -7.02 4.93
CA ASP A 65 -5.03 -6.88 5.91
C ASP A 65 -6.39 -7.07 5.25
N ALA A 66 -6.61 -6.56 4.04
CA ALA A 66 -7.82 -6.80 3.28
C ALA A 66 -7.97 -8.28 2.88
N CYS A 67 -6.90 -8.95 2.43
CA CYS A 67 -6.92 -10.39 2.11
C CYS A 67 -7.20 -11.27 3.33
N CYS A 68 -6.59 -11.01 4.48
CA CYS A 68 -6.83 -11.80 5.70
C CYS A 68 -8.25 -11.58 6.24
N HIS A 69 -8.76 -10.34 6.21
CA HIS A 69 -10.12 -10.04 6.66
C HIS A 69 -11.19 -10.51 5.67
N SER A 70 -10.91 -10.62 4.37
CA SER A 70 -11.85 -11.21 3.39
C SER A 70 -11.97 -12.73 3.52
N ALA A 71 -10.96 -13.41 4.06
CA ALA A 71 -10.96 -14.86 4.21
C ALA A 71 -11.50 -15.36 5.57
N GLY A 72 -11.76 -14.48 6.54
CA GLY A 72 -12.10 -14.89 7.91
C GLY A 72 -10.96 -15.66 8.62
N ILE A 73 -9.75 -15.67 8.05
CA ILE A 73 -8.59 -16.36 8.60
C ILE A 73 -7.92 -15.39 9.57
N ASP A 74 -8.22 -15.58 10.85
CA ASP A 74 -7.45 -15.02 11.96
C ASP A 74 -6.04 -15.63 11.90
N THR A 75 -5.09 -14.98 11.22
CA THR A 75 -3.68 -15.36 11.30
C THR A 75 -3.08 -14.81 12.60
N LYS A 76 -3.58 -15.28 13.74
CA LYS A 76 -2.86 -15.25 15.00
C LYS A 76 -2.56 -16.70 15.37
N LYS A 77 -1.31 -17.10 15.16
CA LYS A 77 -0.72 -18.29 15.75
C LYS A 77 0.40 -17.85 16.68
#